data_AF-A0A7G8F4L2-F1
#
_entry.id   AF-A0A7G8F4L2-F1
#
_cell.length_a   1.000
_cell.length_b   1.000
_cell.length_c   1.000
_cell.angle_alpha   90.00
_cell.angle_beta   90.00
_cell.angle_gamma   90.00
#
_symmetry.space_group_name_H-M   'P 1'
#
loop_
_entity.id
_entity.type
_entity.pdbx_description
1 polymer ?
#
loop_
_entity_poly.entity_id
_entity_poly.type
_entity_poly.pdbx_seq_one_letter_code
_entity_poly.pdbx_strand_id
1 'polypeptide(L)' 'MGPKVKILTAEVHGDEVRGLAFCPGKVIRYVFAAQTQRLRTKALLSLTCSTRKPAA' A
#
# COMPACT_ATOMS: atom_id res chain seq x y z
N MET A 1 4.88 11.47 13.40
CA MET A 1 5.28 10.07 13.15
C MET A 1 4.21 9.41 12.30
N GLY A 2 4.49 9.09 11.03
CA GLY A 2 3.51 8.46 10.13
C GLY A 2 3.32 6.96 10.43
N PRO A 3 2.30 6.31 9.83
CA PRO A 3 2.10 4.88 9.97
C PRO A 3 3.33 4.11 9.49
N LYS A 4 3.72 3.05 10.22
CA LYS A 4 4.80 2.15 9.78
C LYS A 4 4.39 1.47 8.48
N VAL A 5 5.12 1.76 7.41
CA VAL A 5 4.92 1.15 6.09
C VAL A 5 6.07 0.17 5.83
N LYS A 6 5.74 -1.00 5.28
CA LYS A 6 6.72 -1.98 4.79
C LYS A 6 6.50 -2.19 3.29
N ILE A 7 7.55 -1.99 2.50
CA ILE A 7 7.53 -2.33 1.07
C ILE A 7 7.51 -3.85 0.92
N LEU A 8 6.60 -4.37 0.10
CA LEU A 8 6.46 -5.80 -0.19
C LEU A 8 7.11 -6.15 -1.53
N THR A 9 6.88 -5.33 -2.55
CA THR A 9 7.46 -5.50 -3.88
C THR A 9 7.92 -4.16 -4.43
N ALA A 10 8.90 -4.20 -5.34
CA ALA A 10 9.42 -3.06 -6.06
C ALA A 10 9.86 -3.51 -7.45
N GLU A 11 9.15 -3.06 -8.47
CA GLU A 11 9.35 -3.43 -9.87
C GLU A 11 9.57 -2.18 -10.71
N VAL A 12 10.66 -2.14 -11.45
CA VAL A 12 11.02 -1.01 -12.31
C VAL A 12 10.34 -1.17 -13.68
N HIS A 13 9.66 -0.12 -14.12
CA HIS A 13 8.93 -0.03 -15.37
C HIS A 13 9.26 1.30 -16.07
N GLY A 14 10.33 1.31 -16.86
CA GLY A 14 10.87 2.55 -17.42
C GLY A 14 11.24 3.52 -16.29
N ASP A 15 10.64 4.71 -16.30
CA ASP A 15 10.88 5.75 -15.30
C ASP A 15 9.97 5.67 -14.06
N GLU A 16 9.20 4.57 -13.94
CA GLU A 16 8.35 4.33 -12.78
C GLU A 16 8.85 3.15 -11.95
N VAL A 17 8.76 3.28 -10.63
CA VAL A 17 8.83 2.16 -9.69
C VAL A 17 7.43 1.85 -9.21
N ARG A 18 6.99 0.60 -9.37
CA ARG A 18 5.66 0.14 -8.99
C ARG A 18 5.79 -0.95 -7.94
N GLY A 19 4.79 -1.08 -7.08
CA GLY A 19 4.78 -2.20 -6.17
C GLY A 19 3.65 -2.16 -5.16
N LEU A 20 3.77 -3.05 -4.18
CA LEU A 20 2.87 -3.16 -3.05
C LEU A 20 3.57 -2.74 -1.77
N ALA A 21 2.82 -2.09 -0.89
CA ALA A 21 3.24 -1.74 0.45
C ALA A 21 2.16 -2.14 1.44
N PHE A 22 2.58 -2.56 2.62
CA PHE A 22 1.72 -2.86 3.75
C PHE A 22 1.83 -1.77 4.81
N CYS A 23 0.69 -1.35 5.35
CA CYS A 23 0.62 -0.59 6.60
C CYS A 23 -0.48 -1.18 7.48
N PRO A 24 -0.57 -0.84 8.78
CA PRO A 24 -1.58 -1.41 9.67
C PRO A 24 -2.98 -1.35 9.07
N GLY A 25 -3.53 -2.54 8.77
CA GLY A 25 -4.86 -2.72 8.22
C GLY A 25 -5.03 -2.41 6.74
N LYS A 26 -3.98 -2.17 5.94
CA LYS A 26 -4.11 -1.91 4.50
C LYS A 26 -2.99 -2.52 3.67
N VAL A 27 -3.35 -2.99 2.48
CA VAL A 27 -2.42 -3.26 1.37
C VAL A 27 -2.61 -2.16 0.33
N ILE A 28 -1.52 -1.52 -0.05
CA ILE A 28 -1.49 -0.34 -0.91
C ILE A 28 -0.68 -0.67 -2.16
N ARG A 29 -1.22 -0.37 -3.34
CA ARG A 29 -0.43 -0.24 -4.56
C ARG A 29 0.20 1.14 -4.59
N TYR A 30 1.50 1.22 -4.85
CA TYR A 30 2.19 2.48 -5.08
C TYR A 30 2.80 2.54 -6.48
N VAL A 31 2.90 3.76 -7.00
CA VAL A 31 3.63 4.12 -8.22
C VAL A 31 4.45 5.35 -7.90
N PHE A 32 5.76 5.26 -8.05
CA PHE A 32 6.68 6.37 -7.92
C PHE A 32 7.24 6.72 -9.30
N ALA A 33 6.93 7.93 -9.79
CA ALA A 33 7.48 8.44 -11.04
C ALA A 33 8.78 9.21 -10.77
N ALA A 34 9.91 8.69 -11.24
CA ALA A 34 11.22 9.25 -10.94
C ALA A 34 11.40 10.68 -11.49
N GLN A 35 10.95 10.92 -12.72
CA GLN A 35 11.07 12.23 -13.39
C GLN A 35 10.41 13.37 -12.62
N THR A 36 9.22 13.10 -12.04
CA THR A 36 8.42 14.11 -11.34
C THR A 36 8.53 14.00 -9.83
N GLN A 37 9.32 13.02 -9.34
CA GLN A 37 9.41 12.62 -7.93
C GLN A 37 8.04 12.42 -7.26
N ARG A 38 7.03 12.01 -8.04
CA ARG A 38 5.65 11.95 -7.57
C ARG A 38 5.29 10.53 -7.15
N LEU A 39 4.85 10.39 -5.91
CA LEU A 39 4.28 9.16 -5.37
C LEU A 39 2.75 9.17 -5.49
N ARG A 40 2.19 8.13 -6.11
CA ARG A 40 0.74 7.87 -6.16
C ARG A 40 0.46 6.57 -5.44
N THR A 41 -0.60 6.54 -4.65
CA THR A 41 -1.01 5.35 -3.89
C THR A 41 -2.48 5.03 -4.12
N LYS A 42 -2.83 3.75 -4.07
CA LYS A 42 -4.22 3.27 -4.09
C LYS A 42 -4.34 2.10 -3.12
N ALA A 43 -5.25 2.19 -2.16
CA ALA A 43 -5.58 1.05 -1.31
C ALA A 43 -6.22 -0.06 -2.17
N LEU A 44 -5.68 -1.28 -2.07
CA LEU A 44 -6.23 -2.46 -2.72
C LEU A 44 -7.10 -3.27 -1.75
N LEU A 45 -6.60 -3.43 -0.53
CA LEU A 45 -7.30 -4.13 0.55
C LEU A 45 -7.25 -3.26 1.79
N SER A 46 -8.34 -3.22 2.53
CA SER A 46 -8.41 -2.65 3.87
C SER A 46 -9.06 -3.69 4.77
N LEU A 47 -8.50 -3.89 5.96
CA LEU A 47 -9.22 -4.55 7.03
C LEU A 47 -10.49 -3.73 7.26
N THR A 48 -11.63 -4.33 6.99
CA THR A 48 -12.91 -3.82 7.46
C THR A 48 -12.99 -4.21 8.93
N CYS A 49 -13.43 -3.30 9.80
CA CYS A 49 -13.78 -3.68 11.15
C CYS A 49 -14.93 -4.71 11.05
N SER A 50 -14.62 -6.00 11.15
CA SER A 50 -15.66 -6.99 11.40
C SER A 50 -16.00 -6.87 12.87
N THR A 51 -17.10 -6.19 13.21
CA THR A 51 -17.79 -6.43 14.48
C THR A 51 -18.37 -7.84 14.43
N ARG A 52 -17.50 -8.85 14.38
CA ARG A 52 -17.93 -10.24 14.43
C ARG A 52 -18.34 -10.45 15.88
N LYS A 53 -19.66 -10.47 16.14
CA LYS A 53 -20.14 -11.13 17.36
C LYS A 53 -19.58 -12.55 17.30
N PRO A 54 -18.84 -13.01 18.32
CA PRO A 54 -18.44 -14.40 18.41
C PRO A 54 -19.69 -15.26 18.18
N ALA A 55 -19.58 -16.28 17.32
CA ALA A 55 -20.62 -17.29 17.26
C ALA A 55 -20.62 -17.98 18.63
N ALA A 56 -21.76 -17.92 19.31
CA ALA A 56 -21.98 -18.55 20.61
C ALA A 56 -21.94 -20.08 20.48
#